data_AF-J0LEL7-F1
#
_entry.id   AF-J0LEL7-F1
#
_cell.length_a   1.000
_cell.length_b   1.000
_cell.length_c   1.000
_cell.angle_alpha   90.00
_cell.angle_beta   90.00
_cell.angle_gamma   90.00
#
_symmetry.space_group_name_H-M   'P 1'
#
loop_
_entity.id
_entity.type
_entity.pdbx_description
1 polymer ?
#
loop_
_entity_poly.entity_id
_entity_poly.type
_entity_poly.pdbx_seq_one_letter_code
_entity_poly.pdbx_strand_id
1 'polypeptide(L)'
;MSRLLALALALYGVQAGPLMKRGTVPDDENCIASIPPGPDPAVVNAIYLAGVAQNVNMAVMQATYETCMQETRCNNISCGDQDSVGVFQQRPSMGWGSVEQIMDVTYSTNQFLAQAIPFSANNPGASPDGIAQGVQRAEAGNLYAQHIETANQLIQQAAAATGVSWGGISGGSGGGSAPAPAPPPPSGGGGSGCSSTYTPVPGDYCWLIANNNGISVESFLAKNPSIDSGCSNLQVGVAYCL
;
A
#
# COMPACT_ATOMS: atom_id res chain seq x y z
N MET A 1 -47.29 -1.25 3.59
CA MET A 1 -46.36 -0.29 4.21
C MET A 1 -44.95 -0.79 3.95
N SER A 2 -44.21 -0.20 3.03
CA SER A 2 -42.75 -0.32 3.00
C SER A 2 -42.21 0.87 2.20
N ARG A 3 -41.54 1.78 2.90
CA ARG A 3 -40.96 3.00 2.33
C ARG A 3 -39.57 2.64 1.83
N LEU A 4 -39.38 2.67 0.52
CA LEU A 4 -38.07 2.71 -0.12
C LEU A 4 -37.40 4.04 0.26
N LEU A 5 -36.31 3.97 1.03
CA LEU A 5 -35.40 5.10 1.24
C LEU A 5 -34.56 5.27 -0.04
N ALA A 6 -34.79 6.37 -0.76
CA ALA A 6 -33.94 6.80 -1.84
C ALA A 6 -32.64 7.38 -1.25
N LEU A 7 -31.51 6.72 -1.53
CA LEU A 7 -30.17 7.24 -1.26
C LEU A 7 -29.88 8.34 -2.30
N ALA A 8 -29.89 9.60 -1.88
CA ALA A 8 -29.50 10.71 -2.74
C ALA A 8 -27.97 10.68 -2.95
N LEU A 9 -27.50 10.22 -4.10
CA LEU A 9 -26.15 10.54 -4.57
C LEU A 9 -26.10 12.05 -4.85
N ALA A 10 -25.25 12.77 -4.12
CA ALA A 10 -24.91 14.14 -4.45
C ALA A 10 -24.15 14.15 -5.79
N LEU A 11 -24.85 14.45 -6.88
CA LEU A 11 -24.26 14.78 -8.15
C LEU A 11 -23.60 16.17 -8.01
N TYR A 12 -22.31 16.19 -7.72
CA TYR A 12 -21.50 17.36 -8.00
C TYR A 12 -21.40 17.47 -9.52
N GLY A 13 -22.17 18.40 -10.10
CA GLY A 13 -22.04 18.76 -11.51
C GLY A 13 -20.65 19.33 -11.75
N VAL A 14 -19.77 18.55 -12.36
CA VAL A 14 -18.50 19.05 -12.90
C VAL A 14 -18.87 19.83 -14.15
N GLN A 15 -18.82 21.15 -14.07
CA GLN A 15 -18.77 21.99 -15.25
C GLN A 15 -17.51 21.59 -16.02
N ALA A 16 -17.66 20.98 -17.19
CA ALA A 16 -16.54 20.71 -18.08
C ALA A 16 -15.88 22.06 -18.42
N GLY A 17 -14.74 22.34 -17.77
CA GLY A 17 -13.82 23.36 -18.23
C GLY A 17 -13.32 23.01 -19.63
N PRO A 18 -12.84 23.99 -20.40
CA PRO A 18 -12.34 23.74 -21.74
C PRO A 18 -11.26 22.65 -21.69
N LEU A 19 -11.43 21.60 -22.52
CA LEU A 19 -10.40 20.59 -22.77
C LEU A 19 -9.11 21.32 -23.16
N MET A 20 -8.14 21.35 -22.23
CA MET A 20 -6.81 21.85 -22.51
C MET A 20 -6.24 20.99 -23.64
N LYS A 21 -5.95 21.65 -24.75
CA LYS A 21 -5.47 21.07 -26.00
C LYS A 21 -4.24 20.20 -25.72
N ARG A 22 -4.20 18.98 -26.26
CA ARG A 22 -3.03 18.07 -26.32
C ARG A 22 -1.78 18.88 -26.69
N GLY A 23 -1.00 19.27 -25.70
CA GLY A 23 0.05 20.27 -25.87
C GLY A 23 0.89 20.45 -24.62
N THR A 24 2.15 19.98 -24.73
CA THR A 24 3.34 20.25 -23.90
C THR A 24 3.77 19.25 -22.81
N VAL A 25 3.13 18.09 -22.65
CA VAL A 25 3.76 16.97 -21.93
C VAL A 25 4.61 16.19 -22.95
N PRO A 26 5.92 15.96 -22.72
CA PRO A 26 6.76 15.13 -23.59
C PRO A 26 6.12 13.76 -23.80
N ASP A 27 6.24 13.17 -25.01
CA ASP A 27 5.70 11.85 -25.32
C ASP A 27 6.01 10.84 -24.19
N ASP A 28 5.02 10.07 -23.74
CA ASP A 28 5.04 9.22 -22.53
C ASP A 28 6.28 8.32 -22.42
N GLU A 29 6.84 7.90 -23.56
CA GLU A 29 8.04 7.08 -23.65
C GLU A 29 9.29 7.81 -23.12
N ASN A 30 9.43 9.10 -23.41
CA ASN A 30 10.48 9.95 -22.84
C ASN A 30 10.25 10.21 -21.35
N CYS A 31 8.99 10.25 -20.91
CA CYS A 31 8.69 10.39 -19.50
C CYS A 31 9.12 9.16 -18.71
N ILE A 32 8.76 7.96 -19.16
CA ILE A 32 9.16 6.69 -18.52
C ILE A 32 10.69 6.54 -18.49
N ALA A 33 11.38 6.93 -19.58
CA ALA A 33 12.84 6.91 -19.65
C ALA A 33 13.51 7.87 -18.64
N SER A 34 12.80 8.91 -18.20
CA SER A 34 13.32 9.87 -17.22
C SER A 34 13.26 9.37 -15.77
N ILE A 35 12.43 8.35 -15.48
CA ILE A 35 12.22 7.85 -14.13
C ILE A 35 13.48 7.13 -13.65
N PRO A 36 14.12 7.57 -12.54
CA PRO A 36 15.24 6.87 -11.95
C PRO A 36 14.95 5.39 -11.68
N PRO A 37 15.95 4.49 -11.72
CA PRO A 37 15.74 3.07 -11.48
C PRO A 37 15.32 2.77 -10.04
N GLY A 38 15.67 3.63 -9.09
CA GLY A 38 15.34 3.49 -7.68
C GLY A 38 14.40 4.59 -7.17
N PRO A 39 13.81 4.40 -5.99
CA PRO A 39 12.95 5.39 -5.37
C PRO A 39 13.73 6.56 -4.79
N ASP A 40 13.12 7.74 -4.81
CA ASP A 40 13.66 8.93 -4.15
C ASP A 40 13.41 8.84 -2.64
N PRO A 41 14.45 8.82 -1.78
CA PRO A 41 14.28 8.74 -0.34
C PRO A 41 13.46 9.89 0.27
N ALA A 42 13.51 11.09 -0.30
CA ALA A 42 12.73 12.22 0.18
C ALA A 42 11.23 12.03 -0.08
N VAL A 43 10.89 11.50 -1.26
CA VAL A 43 9.51 11.14 -1.64
C VAL A 43 8.99 10.02 -0.75
N VAL A 44 9.79 8.96 -0.58
CA VAL A 44 9.50 7.83 0.31
C VAL A 44 9.23 8.29 1.74
N ASN A 45 10.06 9.17 2.29
CA ASN A 45 9.88 9.69 3.64
C ASN A 45 8.64 10.58 3.77
N ALA A 46 8.34 11.42 2.76
CA ALA A 46 7.16 12.27 2.77
C ALA A 46 5.85 11.46 2.73
N ILE A 47 5.80 10.39 1.94
CA ILE A 47 4.66 9.45 1.92
C ILE A 47 4.44 8.83 3.29
N TYR A 48 5.51 8.32 3.92
CA TYR A 48 5.43 7.74 5.26
C TYR A 48 4.83 8.71 6.26
N LEU A 49 5.40 9.93 6.35
CA LEU A 49 4.97 10.94 7.30
C LEU A 49 3.51 11.35 7.10
N ALA A 50 3.04 11.47 5.85
CA ALA A 50 1.64 11.74 5.55
C ALA A 50 0.73 10.60 6.02
N GLY A 51 1.10 9.34 5.76
CA GLY A 51 0.37 8.18 6.25
C GLY A 51 0.31 8.11 7.78
N VAL A 52 1.44 8.35 8.46
CA VAL A 52 1.48 8.40 9.92
C VAL A 52 0.59 9.51 10.48
N ALA A 53 0.63 10.70 9.88
CA ALA A 53 -0.19 11.84 10.31
C ALA A 53 -1.69 11.57 10.21
N GLN A 54 -2.11 10.74 9.24
CA GLN A 54 -3.50 10.30 9.07
C GLN A 54 -3.85 9.04 9.89
N ASN A 55 -2.88 8.48 10.63
CA ASN A 55 -3.01 7.24 11.39
C ASN A 55 -3.61 6.10 10.53
N VAL A 56 -3.10 5.96 9.29
CA VAL A 56 -3.61 4.93 8.38
C VAL A 56 -3.35 3.53 8.93
N ASN A 57 -4.17 2.57 8.52
CA ASN A 57 -3.91 1.16 8.79
C ASN A 57 -2.81 0.63 7.88
N MET A 58 -2.37 -0.61 8.16
CA MET A 58 -1.27 -1.22 7.43
C MET A 58 -1.59 -1.35 5.93
N ALA A 59 -2.75 -1.92 5.59
CA ALA A 59 -3.13 -2.15 4.20
C ALA A 59 -3.13 -0.85 3.36
N VAL A 60 -3.60 0.27 3.94
CA VAL A 60 -3.59 1.58 3.28
C VAL A 60 -2.16 2.11 3.10
N MET A 61 -1.27 1.94 4.08
CA MET A 61 0.13 2.32 3.94
C MET A 61 0.81 1.53 2.81
N GLN A 62 0.67 0.20 2.79
CA GLN A 62 1.21 -0.63 1.71
C GLN A 62 0.64 -0.25 0.35
N ALA A 63 -0.69 -0.07 0.23
CA ALA A 63 -1.32 0.34 -1.02
C ALA A 63 -0.77 1.66 -1.55
N THR A 64 -0.44 2.60 -0.64
CA THR A 64 0.17 3.88 -1.01
C THR A 64 1.57 3.66 -1.61
N TYR A 65 2.41 2.83 -0.99
CA TYR A 65 3.74 2.52 -1.53
C TYR A 65 3.72 1.66 -2.80
N GLU A 66 2.82 0.69 -2.90
CA GLU A 66 2.61 -0.09 -4.11
C GLU A 66 2.18 0.82 -5.26
N THR A 67 1.32 1.79 -4.99
CA THR A 67 0.89 2.76 -6.00
C THR A 67 2.07 3.60 -6.45
N CYS A 68 2.85 4.23 -5.55
CA CYS A 68 3.98 5.03 -6.01
C CYS A 68 5.02 4.20 -6.77
N MET A 69 5.24 2.95 -6.35
CA MET A 69 6.18 2.05 -7.03
C MET A 69 5.74 1.73 -8.45
N GLN A 70 4.45 1.44 -8.64
CA GLN A 70 3.88 1.12 -9.93
C GLN A 70 3.87 2.31 -10.88
N GLU A 71 3.52 3.50 -10.37
CA GLU A 71 3.33 4.68 -11.20
C GLU A 71 4.67 5.34 -11.58
N THR A 72 5.59 5.47 -10.62
CA THR A 72 6.79 6.30 -10.79
C THR A 72 8.05 5.73 -10.13
N ARG A 73 8.01 4.48 -9.65
CA ARG A 73 9.04 3.93 -8.75
C ARG A 73 9.26 4.85 -7.54
N CYS A 74 8.21 5.51 -7.06
CA CYS A 74 8.24 6.52 -5.99
C CYS A 74 9.18 7.70 -6.26
N ASN A 75 9.10 8.27 -7.48
CA ASN A 75 9.78 9.51 -7.86
C ASN A 75 8.75 10.59 -8.20
N ASN A 76 9.02 11.83 -7.82
CA ASN A 76 8.10 12.94 -8.10
C ASN A 76 8.44 13.58 -9.46
N ILE A 77 7.70 13.19 -10.51
CA ILE A 77 8.00 13.55 -11.90
C ILE A 77 6.98 14.54 -12.47
N SER A 78 7.42 15.45 -13.34
CA SER A 78 6.59 16.49 -13.93
C SER A 78 5.97 16.11 -15.28
N CYS A 79 5.90 14.82 -15.59
CA CYS A 79 5.39 14.28 -16.84
C CYS A 79 4.62 12.96 -16.58
N GLY A 80 3.91 12.49 -17.59
CA GLY A 80 3.10 11.28 -17.54
C GLY A 80 2.20 11.13 -18.76
N ASP A 81 1.37 10.08 -18.79
CA ASP A 81 0.30 9.96 -19.80
C ASP A 81 -0.69 11.14 -19.68
N GLN A 82 -0.99 11.75 -20.83
CA GLN A 82 -1.88 12.89 -20.97
C GLN A 82 -1.48 14.13 -20.12
N ASP A 83 -2.13 14.35 -18.96
CA ASP A 83 -1.82 15.43 -18.01
C ASP A 83 -1.48 14.90 -16.61
N SER A 84 -1.19 13.60 -16.48
CA SER A 84 -0.72 13.00 -15.25
C SER A 84 0.62 13.58 -14.82
N VAL A 85 0.74 13.91 -13.53
CA VAL A 85 2.00 14.35 -12.92
C VAL A 85 2.13 13.81 -11.50
N GLY A 86 3.32 13.97 -10.93
CA GLY A 86 3.63 13.63 -9.56
C GLY A 86 3.78 12.14 -9.29
N VAL A 87 4.05 11.83 -8.04
CA VAL A 87 4.45 10.48 -7.59
C VAL A 87 3.39 9.39 -7.81
N PHE A 88 2.11 9.75 -7.85
CA PHE A 88 0.99 8.82 -8.09
C PHE A 88 0.38 8.97 -9.49
N GLN A 89 1.02 9.74 -10.38
CA GLN A 89 0.51 10.03 -11.73
C GLN A 89 -0.96 10.49 -11.73
N GLN A 90 -1.26 11.44 -10.83
CA GLN A 90 -2.60 12.00 -10.66
C GLN A 90 -2.87 13.05 -11.73
N ARG A 91 -4.14 13.15 -12.15
CA ARG A 91 -4.56 14.02 -13.25
C ARG A 91 -5.31 15.26 -12.76
N PRO A 92 -4.80 16.48 -13.02
CA PRO A 92 -5.54 17.71 -12.77
C PRO A 92 -6.92 17.72 -13.43
N SER A 93 -7.03 17.23 -14.68
CA SER A 93 -8.30 17.15 -15.40
C SER A 93 -9.34 16.25 -14.74
N MET A 94 -8.93 15.35 -13.84
CA MET A 94 -9.80 14.42 -13.10
C MET A 94 -10.12 14.90 -11.68
N GLY A 95 -9.72 16.13 -11.32
CA GLY A 95 -10.06 16.75 -10.05
C GLY A 95 -9.14 16.41 -8.89
N TRP A 96 -7.97 15.81 -9.13
CA TRP A 96 -6.99 15.49 -8.09
C TRP A 96 -6.25 16.71 -7.52
N GLY A 97 -6.34 17.86 -8.16
CA GLY A 97 -5.65 19.10 -7.77
C GLY A 97 -5.09 19.85 -8.96
N SER A 98 -4.49 21.02 -8.73
CA SER A 98 -3.66 21.68 -9.75
C SER A 98 -2.31 20.97 -9.91
N VAL A 99 -1.62 21.21 -11.02
CA VAL A 99 -0.25 20.67 -11.26
C VAL A 99 0.68 20.99 -10.09
N GLU A 100 0.67 22.24 -9.61
CA GLU A 100 1.55 22.67 -8.52
C GLU A 100 1.22 21.95 -7.20
N GLN A 101 -0.06 21.67 -6.94
CA GLN A 101 -0.46 20.88 -5.78
C GLN A 101 -0.07 19.41 -5.94
N ILE A 102 -0.27 18.80 -7.11
CA ILE A 102 0.06 17.38 -7.32
C ILE A 102 1.57 17.15 -7.26
N MET A 103 2.38 18.12 -7.69
CA MET A 103 3.83 18.09 -7.53
C MET A 103 4.30 18.27 -6.07
N ASP A 104 3.44 18.62 -5.13
CA ASP A 104 3.72 18.47 -3.71
C ASP A 104 3.40 17.03 -3.28
N VAL A 105 4.44 16.29 -2.86
CA VAL A 105 4.31 14.87 -2.46
C VAL A 105 3.37 14.69 -1.28
N THR A 106 3.36 15.62 -0.32
CA THR A 106 2.49 15.54 0.86
C THR A 106 1.04 15.77 0.44
N TYR A 107 0.78 16.74 -0.44
CA TYR A 107 -0.55 16.98 -0.98
C TYR A 107 -1.07 15.77 -1.76
N SER A 108 -0.32 15.29 -2.75
CA SER A 108 -0.74 14.18 -3.61
C SER A 108 -0.94 12.88 -2.81
N THR A 109 -0.11 12.64 -1.79
CA THR A 109 -0.31 11.52 -0.84
C THR A 109 -1.60 11.70 -0.05
N ASN A 110 -1.86 12.87 0.51
CA ASN A 110 -3.11 13.10 1.25
C ASN A 110 -4.35 12.96 0.37
N GLN A 111 -4.30 13.35 -0.92
CA GLN A 111 -5.39 13.12 -1.86
C GLN A 111 -5.61 11.63 -2.12
N PHE A 112 -4.54 10.85 -2.28
CA PHE A 112 -4.64 9.39 -2.42
C PHE A 112 -5.27 8.77 -1.16
N LEU A 113 -4.77 9.13 0.02
CA LEU A 113 -5.26 8.64 1.30
C LEU A 113 -6.73 9.00 1.55
N ALA A 114 -7.18 10.19 1.11
CA ALA A 114 -8.57 10.61 1.20
C ALA A 114 -9.54 9.66 0.47
N GLN A 115 -9.05 8.91 -0.52
CA GLN A 115 -9.81 7.85 -1.21
C GLN A 115 -9.52 6.46 -0.65
N ALA A 116 -8.26 6.16 -0.34
CA ALA A 116 -7.83 4.83 0.14
C ALA A 116 -8.42 4.47 1.52
N ILE A 117 -8.48 5.43 2.45
CA ILE A 117 -9.00 5.22 3.81
C ILE A 117 -10.48 4.79 3.77
N PRO A 118 -11.42 5.56 3.16
CA PRO A 118 -12.81 5.13 3.08
C PRO A 118 -12.99 3.89 2.22
N PHE A 119 -12.16 3.68 1.19
CA PHE A 119 -12.21 2.45 0.41
C PHE A 119 -11.89 1.23 1.29
N SER A 120 -10.78 1.26 2.04
CA SER A 120 -10.38 0.18 2.96
C SER A 120 -11.44 -0.05 4.05
N ALA A 121 -12.01 1.02 4.61
CA ALA A 121 -13.05 0.92 5.63
C ALA A 121 -14.33 0.25 5.10
N ASN A 122 -14.71 0.51 3.84
CA ASN A 122 -15.88 -0.08 3.21
C ASN A 122 -15.64 -1.49 2.64
N ASN A 123 -14.37 -1.90 2.52
CA ASN A 123 -13.97 -3.20 2.01
C ASN A 123 -13.04 -3.89 3.03
N PRO A 124 -13.57 -4.31 4.19
CA PRO A 124 -12.75 -4.95 5.21
C PRO A 124 -12.12 -6.24 4.66
N GLY A 125 -10.80 -6.37 4.82
CA GLY A 125 -10.02 -7.48 4.27
C GLY A 125 -9.57 -7.29 2.83
N ALA A 126 -9.85 -6.14 2.19
CA ALA A 126 -9.22 -5.80 0.92
C ALA A 126 -7.70 -5.83 1.05
N SER A 127 -7.06 -6.50 0.09
CA SER A 127 -5.60 -6.49 -0.03
C SER A 127 -5.11 -5.08 -0.41
N PRO A 128 -3.83 -4.76 -0.11
CA PRO A 128 -3.22 -3.51 -0.54
C PRO A 128 -3.35 -3.24 -2.05
N ASP A 129 -3.13 -4.26 -2.89
CA ASP A 129 -3.25 -4.15 -4.33
C ASP A 129 -4.71 -3.85 -4.74
N GLY A 130 -5.69 -4.42 -4.04
CA GLY A 130 -7.11 -4.15 -4.24
C GLY A 130 -7.50 -2.72 -3.84
N ILE A 131 -6.89 -2.18 -2.78
CA ILE A 131 -7.06 -0.77 -2.39
C ILE A 131 -6.44 0.15 -3.44
N ALA A 132 -5.21 -0.13 -3.89
CA ALA A 132 -4.52 0.65 -4.92
C ALA A 132 -5.31 0.69 -6.24
N GLN A 133 -5.75 -0.48 -6.72
CA GLN A 133 -6.58 -0.60 -7.93
C GLN A 133 -7.91 0.15 -7.76
N GLY A 134 -8.56 0.01 -6.60
CA GLY A 134 -9.82 0.69 -6.31
C GLY A 134 -9.73 2.22 -6.33
N VAL A 135 -8.63 2.78 -5.82
CA VAL A 135 -8.38 4.23 -5.80
C VAL A 135 -8.00 4.77 -7.18
N GLN A 136 -7.06 4.13 -7.87
CA GLN A 136 -6.61 4.59 -9.18
C GLN A 136 -7.63 4.31 -10.29
N ARG A 137 -8.67 3.50 -10.01
CA ARG A 137 -9.65 3.01 -11.00
C ARG A 137 -8.96 2.39 -12.22
N ALA A 138 -7.79 1.82 -12.01
CA ALA A 138 -7.01 1.20 -13.06
C ALA A 138 -7.65 -0.13 -13.46
N GLU A 139 -7.71 -0.45 -14.76
CA GLU A 139 -8.00 -1.81 -15.27
C GLU A 139 -6.82 -2.77 -15.06
N ALA A 140 -5.96 -2.51 -14.07
CA ALA A 140 -4.71 -3.20 -13.87
C ALA A 140 -4.97 -4.56 -13.21
N GLY A 141 -5.12 -5.61 -14.02
CA GLY A 141 -5.12 -6.98 -13.54
C GLY A 141 -3.86 -7.28 -12.72
N ASN A 142 -3.99 -7.42 -11.40
CA ASN A 142 -2.98 -7.91 -10.46
C ASN A 142 -1.56 -7.28 -10.50
N LEU A 143 -1.33 -6.16 -11.21
CA LEU A 143 0.01 -5.60 -11.42
C LEU A 143 0.64 -5.02 -10.14
N TYR A 144 -0.18 -4.46 -9.22
CA TYR A 144 0.34 -3.87 -7.97
C TYR A 144 0.91 -4.93 -7.02
N ALA A 145 0.45 -6.19 -7.10
CA ALA A 145 0.94 -7.27 -6.25
C ALA A 145 2.45 -7.54 -6.41
N GLN A 146 3.06 -7.16 -7.55
CA GLN A 146 4.51 -7.30 -7.75
C GLN A 146 5.34 -6.38 -6.84
N HIS A 147 4.72 -5.33 -6.28
CA HIS A 147 5.40 -4.32 -5.47
C HIS A 147 5.25 -4.52 -3.96
N ILE A 148 4.55 -5.57 -3.53
CA ILE A 148 4.29 -5.85 -2.11
C ILE A 148 5.59 -5.89 -1.29
N GLU A 149 6.59 -6.63 -1.76
CA GLU A 149 7.86 -6.76 -1.03
C GLU A 149 8.61 -5.42 -0.97
N THR A 150 8.72 -4.73 -2.11
CA THR A 150 9.38 -3.42 -2.18
C THR A 150 8.66 -2.38 -1.31
N ALA A 151 7.34 -2.37 -1.29
CA ALA A 151 6.54 -1.46 -0.46
C ALA A 151 6.85 -1.66 1.03
N ASN A 152 6.93 -2.91 1.50
CA ASN A 152 7.31 -3.22 2.88
C ASN A 152 8.70 -2.72 3.24
N GLN A 153 9.67 -2.93 2.34
CA GLN A 153 11.04 -2.45 2.55
C GLN A 153 11.09 -0.92 2.65
N LEU A 154 10.35 -0.21 1.78
CA LEU A 154 10.30 1.25 1.79
C LEU A 154 9.63 1.81 3.05
N ILE A 155 8.57 1.16 3.56
CA ILE A 155 7.93 1.53 4.83
C ILE A 155 8.94 1.43 5.98
N GLN A 156 9.68 0.32 6.07
CA GLN A 156 10.69 0.13 7.13
C GLN A 156 11.86 1.14 6.99
N GLN A 157 12.31 1.38 5.77
CA GLN A 157 13.34 2.38 5.48
C GLN A 157 12.89 3.78 5.91
N ALA A 158 11.66 4.17 5.58
CA ALA A 158 11.13 5.48 5.92
C ALA A 158 10.92 5.66 7.43
N ALA A 159 10.44 4.61 8.12
CA ALA A 159 10.33 4.61 9.58
C ALA A 159 11.70 4.84 10.24
N ALA A 160 12.74 4.14 9.78
CA ALA A 160 14.10 4.31 10.29
C ALA A 160 14.68 5.69 9.97
N ALA A 161 14.49 6.20 8.74
CA ALA A 161 15.03 7.47 8.31
C ALA A 161 14.37 8.69 8.97
N THR A 162 13.06 8.61 9.25
CA THR A 162 12.30 9.70 9.86
C THR A 162 12.38 9.68 11.39
N GLY A 163 12.66 8.53 12.00
CA GLY A 163 12.60 8.33 13.45
C GLY A 163 11.17 8.40 14.01
N VAL A 164 10.14 8.44 13.15
CA VAL A 164 8.74 8.52 13.56
C VAL A 164 8.17 7.11 13.70
N SER A 165 7.81 6.74 14.92
CA SER A 165 7.14 5.48 15.21
C SER A 165 5.68 5.53 14.77
N TRP A 166 5.29 4.69 13.83
CA TRP A 166 3.90 4.51 13.42
C TRP A 166 3.33 3.27 14.10
N GLY A 167 2.17 3.39 14.74
CA GLY A 167 1.55 2.32 15.53
C GLY A 167 1.16 1.06 14.74
N GLY A 168 1.25 1.08 13.40
CA GLY A 168 1.13 -0.10 12.54
C GLY A 168 2.41 -0.94 12.46
N ILE A 169 3.54 -0.43 12.95
CA ILE A 169 4.81 -1.13 13.14
C ILE A 169 5.10 -1.07 14.62
N SER A 170 4.78 -2.13 15.37
CA SER A 170 5.20 -2.23 16.77
C SER A 170 6.71 -2.41 16.86
N GLY A 171 7.43 -1.29 16.85
CA GLY A 171 8.73 -1.06 17.50
C GLY A 171 9.93 -1.88 16.99
N GLY A 172 10.83 -1.21 16.26
CA GLY A 172 12.16 -1.74 15.97
C GLY A 172 13.15 -0.65 15.59
N SER A 173 13.54 0.20 16.54
CA SER A 173 14.76 1.00 16.39
C SER A 173 15.99 0.10 16.56
N GLY A 174 16.75 -0.06 15.47
CA GLY A 174 18.21 -0.11 15.44
C GLY A 174 18.97 -1.18 16.22
N GLY A 175 19.70 -2.03 15.48
CA GLY A 175 20.88 -2.73 16.01
C GLY A 175 21.22 -4.00 15.24
N GLY A 176 22.27 -3.97 14.42
CA GLY A 176 22.80 -5.16 13.77
C GLY A 176 23.39 -6.19 14.75
N SER A 177 23.35 -7.45 14.29
CA SER A 177 24.15 -8.63 14.69
C SER A 177 24.00 -9.21 16.10
N ALA A 178 23.18 -10.26 16.23
CA ALA A 178 23.58 -11.65 16.55
C ALA A 178 22.34 -12.56 16.62
N PRO A 179 22.39 -13.83 16.17
CA PRO A 179 21.26 -14.75 16.36
C PRO A 179 21.17 -15.12 17.84
N ALA A 180 20.11 -14.67 18.52
CA ALA A 180 19.71 -15.16 19.83
C ALA A 180 19.00 -16.52 19.68
N PRO A 181 19.07 -17.41 20.69
CA PRO A 181 18.84 -18.84 20.53
C PRO A 181 17.39 -19.18 20.15
N ALA A 182 17.25 -20.29 19.42
CA ALA A 182 15.97 -20.81 18.97
C ALA A 182 14.94 -20.90 20.13
N PRO A 183 13.72 -20.37 19.96
CA PRO A 183 12.63 -20.60 20.90
C PRO A 183 12.23 -22.08 20.96
N PRO A 184 11.63 -22.55 22.07
CA PRO A 184 11.22 -23.94 22.27
C PRO A 184 10.18 -24.42 21.23
N PRO A 185 10.03 -25.76 21.03
CA PRO A 185 9.02 -26.33 20.10
C PRO A 185 7.58 -26.00 20.52
N PRO A 186 6.61 -26.07 19.58
CA PRO A 186 5.50 -25.14 19.49
C PRO A 186 4.40 -25.38 20.53
N SER A 187 3.87 -24.28 21.08
CA SER A 187 2.61 -24.25 21.81
C SER A 187 1.72 -23.18 21.16
N GLY A 188 1.28 -23.44 19.92
CA GLY A 188 0.53 -22.44 19.15
C GLY A 188 -0.14 -22.98 17.91
N GLY A 189 -1.00 -23.99 18.06
CA GLY A 189 -2.02 -24.29 17.04
C GLY A 189 -1.61 -25.29 15.95
N GLY A 190 -1.24 -26.51 16.34
CA GLY A 190 -1.15 -27.62 15.40
C GLY A 190 -2.53 -28.07 14.93
N GLY A 191 -3.03 -27.51 13.83
CA GLY A 191 -4.04 -28.17 13.01
C GLY A 191 -3.47 -29.44 12.39
N SER A 192 -4.31 -30.47 12.20
CA SER A 192 -3.93 -31.68 11.45
C SER A 192 -3.49 -31.29 10.02
N GLY A 193 -2.21 -31.52 9.67
CA GLY A 193 -1.66 -31.22 8.33
C GLY A 193 -0.51 -30.20 8.28
N CYS A 194 0.18 -29.94 9.39
CA CYS A 194 1.37 -29.10 9.45
C CYS A 194 2.60 -29.84 8.90
N SER A 195 2.95 -29.62 7.63
CA SER A 195 4.09 -30.29 6.98
C SER A 195 5.40 -29.52 7.11
N SER A 196 5.31 -28.21 7.30
CA SER A 196 6.45 -27.31 7.53
C SER A 196 5.98 -26.09 8.33
N THR A 197 6.93 -25.30 8.85
CA THR A 197 6.62 -24.13 9.66
C THR A 197 7.38 -22.91 9.17
N TYR A 198 6.77 -21.74 9.32
CA TYR A 198 7.38 -20.44 9.12
C TYR A 198 7.34 -19.63 10.42
N THR A 199 8.41 -18.89 10.71
CA THR A 199 8.46 -17.99 11.87
C THR A 199 8.42 -16.55 11.37
N PRO A 200 7.30 -15.83 11.58
CA PRO A 200 7.16 -14.46 11.11
C PRO A 200 8.25 -13.57 11.68
N VAL A 201 8.82 -12.76 10.81
CA VAL A 201 9.72 -11.65 11.13
C VAL A 201 8.95 -10.33 11.09
N PRO A 202 9.51 -9.24 11.65
CA PRO A 202 8.86 -7.93 11.57
C PRO A 202 8.54 -7.54 10.12
N GLY A 203 7.27 -7.24 9.83
CA GLY A 203 6.77 -6.90 8.49
C GLY A 203 5.97 -8.01 7.80
N ASP A 204 5.95 -9.22 8.35
CA ASP A 204 5.12 -10.29 7.83
C ASP A 204 3.63 -10.12 8.14
N TYR A 205 2.83 -10.59 7.20
CA TYR A 205 1.39 -10.79 7.34
C TYR A 205 0.98 -12.02 6.53
N CYS A 206 -0.21 -12.56 6.79
CA CYS A 206 -0.59 -13.91 6.36
C CYS A 206 -0.51 -14.11 4.84
N TRP A 207 -0.83 -13.06 4.07
CA TRP A 207 -0.71 -13.13 2.61
C TRP A 207 0.75 -13.27 2.18
N LEU A 208 1.65 -12.46 2.73
CA LEU A 208 3.08 -12.50 2.41
C LEU A 208 3.68 -13.86 2.74
N ILE A 209 3.37 -14.40 3.93
CA ILE A 209 3.83 -15.72 4.37
C ILE A 209 3.28 -16.81 3.45
N ALA A 210 1.98 -16.80 3.16
CA ALA A 210 1.35 -17.83 2.35
C ALA A 210 1.91 -17.83 0.92
N ASN A 211 1.98 -16.66 0.28
CA ASN A 211 2.42 -16.50 -1.09
C ASN A 211 3.90 -16.90 -1.26
N ASN A 212 4.79 -16.47 -0.36
CA ASN A 212 6.21 -16.79 -0.43
C ASN A 212 6.51 -18.28 -0.19
N ASN A 213 5.59 -19.00 0.45
CA ASN A 213 5.70 -20.43 0.69
C ASN A 213 4.79 -21.27 -0.23
N GLY A 214 4.21 -20.65 -1.27
CA GLY A 214 3.45 -21.36 -2.31
C GLY A 214 2.12 -21.95 -1.82
N ILE A 215 1.51 -21.38 -0.78
CA ILE A 215 0.20 -21.79 -0.25
C ILE A 215 -0.80 -20.64 -0.35
N SER A 216 -2.11 -20.95 -0.32
CA SER A 216 -3.14 -19.91 -0.24
C SER A 216 -3.25 -19.37 1.19
N VAL A 217 -3.69 -18.11 1.33
CA VAL A 217 -4.00 -17.52 2.65
C VAL A 217 -5.06 -18.34 3.38
N GLU A 218 -6.07 -18.83 2.66
CA GLU A 218 -7.08 -19.72 3.21
C GLU A 218 -6.46 -21.01 3.77
N SER A 219 -5.51 -21.63 3.07
CA SER A 219 -4.76 -22.79 3.55
C SER A 219 -3.92 -22.46 4.78
N PHE A 220 -3.23 -21.31 4.77
CA PHE A 220 -2.45 -20.84 5.91
C PHE A 220 -3.33 -20.61 7.15
N LEU A 221 -4.46 -19.92 7.01
CA LEU A 221 -5.40 -19.67 8.10
C LEU A 221 -6.08 -20.96 8.59
N ALA A 222 -6.44 -21.87 7.68
CA ALA A 222 -7.03 -23.17 8.03
C ALA A 222 -6.08 -24.05 8.86
N LYS A 223 -4.78 -23.99 8.56
CA LYS A 223 -3.73 -24.71 9.31
C LYS A 223 -3.40 -24.05 10.66
N ASN A 224 -3.68 -22.76 10.80
CA ASN A 224 -3.38 -21.96 11.98
C ASN A 224 -4.67 -21.30 12.54
N PRO A 225 -5.62 -22.08 13.07
CA PRO A 225 -6.93 -21.58 13.50
C PRO A 225 -6.88 -20.60 14.69
N SER A 226 -5.71 -20.43 15.30
CA SER A 226 -5.46 -19.38 16.28
C SER A 226 -5.30 -18.00 15.64
N ILE A 227 -5.01 -17.91 14.34
CA ILE A 227 -4.91 -16.67 13.59
C ILE A 227 -6.29 -16.23 13.12
N ASP A 228 -6.64 -14.97 13.39
CA ASP A 228 -7.89 -14.39 12.94
C ASP A 228 -7.92 -14.16 11.43
N SER A 229 -9.12 -14.00 10.87
CA SER A 229 -9.30 -13.81 9.42
C SER A 229 -8.70 -12.52 8.87
N GLY A 230 -8.42 -11.53 9.73
CA GLY A 230 -7.74 -10.29 9.38
C GLY A 230 -6.22 -10.37 9.53
N CYS A 231 -5.68 -11.53 9.93
CA CYS A 231 -4.29 -11.72 10.31
C CYS A 231 -3.77 -10.73 11.37
N SER A 232 -4.66 -10.16 12.19
CA SER A 232 -4.30 -9.05 13.08
C SER A 232 -3.54 -9.51 14.33
N ASN A 233 -3.62 -10.80 14.65
CA ASN A 233 -3.00 -11.42 15.80
C ASN A 233 -1.79 -12.31 15.46
N LEU A 234 -1.20 -12.16 14.27
CA LEU A 234 0.04 -12.83 13.88
C LEU A 234 1.21 -12.36 14.78
N GLN A 235 1.95 -13.31 15.36
CA GLN A 235 3.02 -13.01 16.31
C GLN A 235 4.39 -13.24 15.70
N VAL A 236 5.21 -12.20 15.68
CA VAL A 236 6.62 -12.29 15.30
C VAL A 236 7.35 -13.24 16.26
N GLY A 237 8.19 -14.13 15.71
CA GLY A 237 8.96 -15.09 16.50
C GLY A 237 8.18 -16.36 16.91
N VAL A 238 6.91 -16.49 16.52
CA VAL A 238 6.09 -17.68 16.78
C VAL A 238 6.00 -18.53 15.51
N ALA A 239 6.27 -19.83 15.61
CA ALA A 239 6.18 -20.71 14.45
C ALA A 239 4.72 -21.02 14.09
N TYR A 240 4.35 -20.77 12.83
CA TYR A 240 3.05 -21.08 12.24
C TYR A 240 3.19 -22.13 11.13
N CYS A 241 2.16 -22.94 10.94
CA CYS A 241 2.12 -24.02 9.96
C CYS A 241 1.97 -23.51 8.52
N LEU A 242 2.69 -24.16 7.60
CA LEU A 242 2.55 -24.01 6.15
C LEU A 242 1.85 -25.25 5.55
#